data_AF-A0A0H4XNZ9-F1
#
_entry.id   AF-A0A0H4XNZ9-F1
#
_cell.length_a   1.000
_cell.length_b   1.000
_cell.length_c   1.000
_cell.angle_alpha   90.00
_cell.angle_beta   90.00
_cell.angle_gamma   90.00
#
_symmetry.space_group_name_H-M   'P 1'
#
loop_
_entity.id
_entity.type
_entity.pdbx_description
1 polymer ?
#
loop_
_entity_poly.entity_id
_entity_poly.type
_entity_poly.pdbx_seq_one_letter_code
_entity_poly.pdbx_strand_id
1 'polypeptide(L)'
;MSSRLKSLVLLLAVLVGVIGLWRAGSPDARAPTPGMPRDTAASSPQPEDLRQGVKGSERVLTVGHRLRYTFDLDVRTSTQPVAGARTLIHTGWSGLFELTYLGVEGEQHLFAGLIVPTRVELAGGEPRALEVMFERPFYVAQDARGQVVAVHFDAAQDMTARRLVRRLLAATQFVAEDGARWSTEESDTRGDFESEYRAGGSANTYVKTKRRYLRAAPPVTPRLQGHLAFTLFTDGHVKEAAGSDVVEWGGGEEGAPRSREETRVALLNVGVDYQLSSLRPFHVARTVLQAERLTDSVAKLKPGPVPLRGETLIRLMATRNAREATPERLAMLFRHDSTEVNRAAELLRQGKMEEALSERMVAALARAGTPDAQRALMSVLEAPSVRPGIRAQAVRAVGTMEHPSLLLADALSRALEEAPDANVRDATALSMGALSKGLALAEPGRSKALVDELLRYCRSGTPGPRVCLAALARAGSPTGMTYVRSAMLHPDATVRGASTDALRALPGAPADALLDQMMLKDSSAHVRANAVKALAHRVVGAHLEALATVLRTERNVSVRMEVVRVLGAVKHVDAPAQALLRDAAEHDASSKVRELAAALLGE
;
A
#
# COMPACT_ATOMS: atom_id res chain seq x y z
N MET A 1 22.25 -34.91 24.33
CA MET A 1 21.48 -33.83 25.00
C MET A 1 20.34 -33.40 24.10
N SER A 2 19.09 -33.48 24.57
CA SER A 2 17.90 -33.14 23.77
C SER A 2 17.81 -31.64 23.49
N SER A 3 17.25 -31.26 22.33
CA SER A 3 17.04 -29.87 21.89
C SER A 3 16.25 -29.02 22.91
N ARG A 4 15.38 -29.67 23.71
CA ARG A 4 14.63 -29.02 24.80
C ARG A 4 15.53 -28.58 25.95
N LEU A 5 16.60 -29.32 26.25
CA LEU A 5 17.53 -28.99 27.33
C LEU A 5 18.44 -27.80 26.95
N LYS A 6 18.81 -27.68 25.66
CA LYS A 6 19.58 -26.51 25.16
C LYS A 6 18.76 -25.22 25.21
N SER A 7 17.46 -25.29 24.93
CA SER A 7 16.55 -24.14 24.99
C SER A 7 16.30 -23.67 26.43
N LEU A 8 16.25 -24.61 27.40
CA LEU A 8 16.07 -24.28 28.81
C LEU A 8 17.32 -23.61 29.42
N VAL A 9 18.51 -24.06 29.02
CA VAL A 9 19.78 -23.48 29.49
C VAL A 9 20.00 -22.07 28.93
N LEU A 10 19.60 -21.81 27.68
CA LEU A 10 19.67 -20.46 27.10
C LEU A 10 18.69 -19.49 27.80
N LEU A 11 17.49 -19.96 28.16
CA LEU A 11 16.48 -19.14 28.85
C LEU A 11 16.91 -18.79 30.29
N LEU A 12 17.62 -19.71 30.98
CA LEU A 12 18.15 -19.46 32.33
C LEU A 12 19.35 -18.50 32.32
N ALA A 13 20.21 -18.55 31.29
CA ALA A 13 21.36 -17.65 31.18
C ALA A 13 20.94 -16.18 30.97
N VAL A 14 19.84 -15.94 30.25
CA VAL A 14 19.28 -14.59 30.06
C VAL A 14 18.65 -14.05 31.35
N LEU A 15 18.02 -14.91 32.15
CA LEU A 15 17.39 -14.51 33.42
C LEU A 15 18.41 -14.15 34.53
N VAL A 16 19.58 -14.79 34.56
CA VAL A 16 20.64 -14.49 35.55
C VAL A 16 21.44 -13.23 35.18
N GLY A 17 21.58 -12.90 33.89
CA GLY A 17 22.24 -11.67 33.44
C GLY A 17 21.50 -10.37 33.81
N VAL A 18 20.18 -10.42 33.95
CA VAL A 18 19.33 -9.24 34.25
C VAL A 18 19.36 -8.88 35.74
N ILE A 19 19.64 -9.83 36.64
CA ILE A 19 19.67 -9.59 38.09
C ILE A 19 21.05 -9.12 38.57
N GLY A 20 22.12 -9.42 37.82
CA GLY A 20 23.50 -9.08 38.18
C GLY A 20 23.94 -7.62 37.93
N LEU A 21 23.20 -6.86 37.12
CA LEU A 21 23.62 -5.49 36.73
C LEU A 21 23.04 -4.35 37.59
N TRP A 22 22.31 -4.65 38.67
CA TRP A 22 21.67 -3.64 39.53
C TRP A 22 22.35 -3.39 40.89
N ARG A 23 23.62 -3.82 41.08
CA ARG A 23 24.39 -3.52 42.29
C ARG A 23 25.86 -3.17 42.03
N ALA A 24 26.11 -1.91 41.67
CA ALA A 24 27.29 -1.10 42.01
C ALA A 24 27.02 0.30 41.44
N GLY A 25 26.84 1.39 42.19
CA GLY A 25 27.57 1.81 43.39
C GLY A 25 28.55 2.92 42.98
N SER A 26 28.05 4.16 42.85
CA SER A 26 28.84 5.37 42.58
C SER A 26 29.81 5.70 43.73
N PRO A 27 30.92 6.41 43.44
CA PRO A 27 31.22 7.60 44.26
C PRO A 27 31.78 8.82 43.50
N ASP A 28 31.24 9.98 43.88
CA ASP A 28 31.81 11.30 44.19
C ASP A 28 32.91 12.00 43.35
N ALA A 29 32.48 13.15 42.81
CA ALA A 29 33.01 14.52 42.92
C ALA A 29 34.52 14.77 43.16
N ARG A 30 35.12 15.58 42.26
CA ARG A 30 36.20 16.54 42.58
C ARG A 30 36.19 17.76 41.62
N ALA A 31 36.73 18.84 42.17
CA ALA A 31 36.62 20.28 41.87
C ALA A 31 37.30 20.78 40.57
N PRO A 32 37.13 22.08 40.20
CA PRO A 32 37.50 22.62 38.89
C PRO A 32 38.92 23.19 38.84
N THR A 33 39.52 23.19 37.64
CA THR A 33 40.80 23.87 37.35
C THR A 33 40.61 24.89 36.22
N PRO A 34 41.25 26.08 36.26
CA PRO A 34 41.00 27.17 35.32
C PRO A 34 41.96 27.20 34.13
N GLY A 35 41.39 27.53 32.96
CA GLY A 35 41.94 28.48 31.98
C GLY A 35 43.20 28.12 31.18
N MET A 36 43.02 27.79 29.90
CA MET A 36 43.94 28.19 28.82
C MET A 36 43.22 28.24 27.44
N PRO A 37 43.78 28.97 26.46
CA PRO A 37 43.01 29.73 25.47
C PRO A 37 42.54 28.94 24.25
N ARG A 38 41.47 29.47 23.65
CA ARG A 38 40.73 29.00 22.48
C ARG A 38 41.58 28.98 21.21
N ASP A 39 41.72 27.79 20.62
CA ASP A 39 41.87 27.64 19.17
C ASP A 39 40.48 27.50 18.54
N THR A 40 40.19 28.39 17.59
CA THR A 40 38.99 28.36 16.73
C THR A 40 39.05 27.16 15.78
N ALA A 41 38.67 26.00 16.28
CA ALA A 41 38.26 24.86 15.47
C ALA A 41 36.83 25.09 14.95
N ALA A 42 36.62 24.86 13.65
CA ALA A 42 35.33 24.92 13.00
C ALA A 42 34.31 24.07 13.79
N SER A 43 33.24 24.73 14.25
CA SER A 43 32.14 24.12 14.98
C SER A 43 31.56 22.98 14.16
N SER A 44 31.78 21.74 14.59
CA SER A 44 30.92 20.63 14.19
C SER A 44 29.49 21.03 14.57
N PRO A 45 28.47 20.82 13.70
CA PRO A 45 27.09 21.08 14.08
C PRO A 45 26.81 20.27 15.36
N GLN A 46 26.55 20.97 16.47
CA GLN A 46 26.05 20.30 17.66
C GLN A 46 24.76 19.59 17.24
N PRO A 47 24.57 18.31 17.62
CA PRO A 47 23.33 17.62 17.35
C PRO A 47 22.21 18.46 17.96
N GLU A 48 21.36 18.97 17.09
CA GLU A 48 20.12 19.66 17.42
C GLU A 48 19.40 18.83 18.50
N ASP A 49 18.99 19.46 19.60
CA ASP A 49 18.27 18.81 20.70
C ASP A 49 17.21 17.87 20.10
N LEU A 50 17.43 16.56 20.25
CA LEU A 50 16.55 15.52 19.73
C LEU A 50 15.17 15.75 20.32
N ARG A 51 14.26 16.33 19.52
CA ARG A 51 12.85 16.49 19.88
C ARG A 51 12.34 15.12 20.30
N GLN A 52 11.91 14.96 21.55
CA GLN A 52 11.32 13.70 22.00
C GLN A 52 10.11 13.41 21.12
N GLY A 53 10.05 12.22 20.52
CA GLY A 53 8.85 11.76 19.84
C GLY A 53 7.72 11.70 20.86
N VAL A 54 6.55 12.24 20.51
CA VAL A 54 5.34 11.99 21.30
C VAL A 54 5.06 10.49 21.22
N LYS A 55 4.92 9.84 22.38
CA LYS A 55 4.74 8.38 22.51
C LYS A 55 3.90 7.81 21.38
N GLY A 56 4.54 7.02 20.50
CA GLY A 56 3.85 6.14 19.56
C GLY A 56 3.15 6.82 18.39
N SER A 57 3.28 8.14 18.18
CA SER A 57 2.56 8.84 17.09
C SER A 57 3.45 9.55 16.07
N GLU A 58 4.66 9.98 16.45
CA GLU A 58 5.56 10.70 15.53
C GLU A 58 6.99 10.16 15.62
N ARG A 59 7.58 9.83 14.45
CA ARG A 59 8.98 9.41 14.34
C ARG A 59 9.86 10.60 14.02
N VAL A 60 10.98 10.72 14.72
CA VAL A 60 11.99 11.75 14.40
C VAL A 60 12.88 11.21 13.28
N LEU A 61 12.74 11.79 12.08
CA LEU A 61 13.46 11.37 10.89
C LEU A 61 14.45 12.46 10.44
N THR A 62 15.74 12.20 10.65
CA THR A 62 16.83 13.10 10.24
C THR A 62 17.55 12.52 9.02
N VAL A 63 17.62 13.28 7.93
CA VAL A 63 18.27 12.82 6.69
C VAL A 63 19.71 12.39 6.99
N GLY A 64 20.10 11.21 6.52
CA GLY A 64 21.40 10.62 6.79
C GLY A 64 21.50 9.80 8.07
N HIS A 65 20.49 9.79 8.94
CA HIS A 65 20.44 8.82 10.04
C HIS A 65 20.40 7.40 9.48
N ARG A 66 21.36 6.57 9.92
CA ARG A 66 21.48 5.18 9.55
C ARG A 66 21.27 4.29 10.78
N LEU A 67 20.20 3.50 10.70
CA LEU A 67 19.81 2.52 11.70
C LEU A 67 20.44 1.17 11.31
N ARG A 68 21.14 0.55 12.26
CA ARG A 68 21.84 -0.73 12.03
C ARG A 68 21.25 -1.80 12.95
N TYR A 69 20.88 -2.93 12.35
CA TYR A 69 20.20 -4.02 13.05
C TYR A 69 20.90 -5.34 12.81
N THR A 70 21.00 -6.17 13.84
CA THR A 70 21.12 -7.61 13.61
C THR A 70 19.72 -8.19 13.43
N PHE A 71 19.60 -9.17 12.54
CA PHE A 71 18.34 -9.88 12.33
C PHE A 71 18.55 -11.39 12.33
N ASP A 72 17.50 -12.11 12.74
CA ASP A 72 17.32 -13.55 12.59
C ASP A 72 15.89 -13.79 12.08
N LEU A 73 15.75 -14.52 10.98
CA LEU A 73 14.50 -14.83 10.30
C LEU A 73 14.46 -16.34 9.98
N ASP A 74 13.60 -17.06 10.69
CA ASP A 74 13.38 -18.50 10.53
C ASP A 74 12.01 -18.73 9.88
N VAL A 75 11.96 -19.49 8.79
CA VAL A 75 10.70 -19.84 8.13
C VAL A 75 10.61 -21.34 7.95
N ARG A 76 9.50 -21.92 8.42
CA ARG A 76 9.21 -23.34 8.33
C ARG A 76 7.90 -23.54 7.62
N THR A 77 7.93 -24.15 6.45
CA THR A 77 6.75 -24.49 5.68
C THR A 77 6.55 -25.99 5.74
N SER A 78 5.40 -26.43 6.23
CA SER A 78 5.00 -27.83 6.15
C SER A 78 3.75 -27.99 5.30
N THR A 79 3.83 -28.85 4.30
CA THR A 79 2.71 -29.16 3.39
C THR A 79 2.30 -30.61 3.60
N GLN A 80 1.02 -30.82 3.86
CA GLN A 80 0.41 -32.15 3.96
C GLN A 80 -0.50 -32.35 2.74
N PRO A 81 -0.09 -33.17 1.76
CA PRO A 81 -0.95 -33.52 0.64
C PRO A 81 -2.13 -34.39 1.11
N VAL A 82 -3.20 -34.48 0.31
CA VAL A 82 -4.36 -35.35 0.60
C VAL A 82 -3.95 -36.81 0.72
N ALA A 83 -3.00 -37.23 -0.13
CA ALA A 83 -2.34 -38.52 -0.05
C ALA A 83 -0.83 -38.29 -0.20
N GLY A 84 -0.04 -38.86 0.71
CA GLY A 84 1.43 -38.80 0.67
C GLY A 84 2.07 -38.31 1.97
N ALA A 85 3.41 -38.29 1.98
CA ALA A 85 4.19 -37.87 3.13
C ALA A 85 4.15 -36.34 3.28
N ARG A 86 4.16 -35.89 4.54
CA ARG A 86 4.33 -34.47 4.89
C ARG A 86 5.69 -33.98 4.41
N THR A 87 5.72 -32.91 3.61
CA THR A 87 6.96 -32.24 3.24
C THR A 87 7.24 -31.10 4.23
N LEU A 88 8.49 -30.96 4.66
CA LEU A 88 8.96 -29.89 5.53
C LEU A 88 10.09 -29.16 4.82
N ILE A 89 9.90 -27.87 4.59
CA ILE A 89 10.90 -26.96 4.04
C ILE A 89 11.27 -25.99 5.15
N HIS A 90 12.56 -25.79 5.36
CA HIS A 90 13.09 -24.85 6.34
C HIS A 90 14.05 -23.91 5.64
N THR A 91 13.90 -22.62 5.92
CA THR A 91 14.84 -21.59 5.49
C THR A 91 15.15 -20.66 6.65
N GLY A 92 16.43 -20.44 6.94
CA GLY A 92 16.91 -19.56 8.00
C GLY A 92 17.84 -18.49 7.46
N TRP A 93 17.69 -17.25 7.93
CA TRP A 93 18.51 -16.11 7.51
C TRP A 93 18.90 -15.29 8.72
N SER A 94 20.16 -14.90 8.82
CA SER A 94 20.59 -13.92 9.80
C SER A 94 21.72 -13.06 9.27
N GLY A 95 21.87 -11.86 9.80
CA GLY A 95 22.87 -10.92 9.31
C GLY A 95 22.70 -9.52 9.86
N LEU A 96 23.30 -8.56 9.15
CA LEU A 96 23.14 -7.14 9.38
C LEU A 96 22.10 -6.57 8.40
N PHE A 97 21.22 -5.72 8.90
CA PHE A 97 20.26 -4.95 8.12
C PHE A 97 20.44 -3.47 8.44
N GLU A 98 20.72 -2.66 7.42
CA GLU A 98 20.93 -1.23 7.56
C GLU A 98 19.83 -0.46 6.82
N LEU A 99 19.35 0.63 7.43
CA LEU A 99 18.40 1.57 6.83
C LEU A 99 18.91 3.00 7.02
N THR A 100 19.18 3.70 5.92
CA THR A 100 19.58 5.11 5.92
C THR A 100 18.43 5.98 5.40
N TYR A 101 17.95 6.92 6.22
CA TYR A 101 16.88 7.82 5.80
C TYR A 101 17.38 8.85 4.77
N LEU A 102 16.67 8.97 3.64
CA LEU A 102 17.06 9.80 2.50
C LEU A 102 16.30 11.14 2.45
N GLY A 103 15.07 11.17 2.97
CA GLY A 103 14.17 12.32 2.91
C GLY A 103 12.73 11.91 2.59
N VAL A 104 11.92 12.91 2.23
CA VAL A 104 10.49 12.76 1.88
C VAL A 104 10.29 13.07 0.41
N GLU A 105 9.47 12.27 -0.28
CA GLU A 105 8.93 12.58 -1.59
C GLU A 105 7.42 12.34 -1.61
N GLY A 106 6.64 13.38 -1.92
CA GLY A 106 5.19 13.32 -1.74
C GLY A 106 4.85 13.13 -0.26
N GLU A 107 4.17 12.03 0.06
CA GLU A 107 3.83 11.64 1.44
C GLU A 107 4.66 10.44 1.92
N GLN A 108 5.73 10.08 1.20
CA GLN A 108 6.54 8.89 1.47
C GLN A 108 7.91 9.27 2.01
N HIS A 109 8.27 8.67 3.14
CA HIS A 109 9.59 8.67 3.74
C HIS A 109 10.44 7.58 3.07
N LEU A 110 11.55 7.98 2.45
CA LEU A 110 12.40 7.05 1.70
C LEU A 110 13.66 6.68 2.48
N PHE A 111 13.99 5.40 2.45
CA PHE A 111 15.18 4.82 3.07
C PHE A 111 15.99 4.05 2.02
N ALA A 112 17.31 4.15 2.07
CA ALA A 112 18.20 3.19 1.40
C ALA A 112 18.46 2.03 2.36
N GLY A 113 18.29 0.80 1.86
CA GLY A 113 18.47 -0.43 2.62
C GLY A 113 19.62 -1.27 2.08
N LEU A 114 20.34 -1.92 3.01
CA LEU A 114 21.37 -2.89 2.72
C LEU A 114 21.22 -4.09 3.66
N ILE A 115 21.41 -5.31 3.13
CA ILE A 115 21.47 -6.54 3.92
C ILE A 115 22.83 -7.19 3.71
N VAL A 116 23.50 -7.53 4.81
CA VAL A 116 24.74 -8.32 4.78
C VAL A 116 24.47 -9.63 5.51
N PRO A 117 24.15 -10.73 4.80
CA PRO A 117 23.85 -12.00 5.43
C PRO A 117 25.12 -12.59 6.06
N THR A 118 25.00 -13.11 7.28
CA THR A 118 26.09 -13.81 7.99
C THR A 118 25.84 -15.32 8.10
N ARG A 119 24.57 -15.75 8.03
CA ARG A 119 24.19 -17.16 7.93
C ARG A 119 22.94 -17.30 7.08
N VAL A 120 22.98 -18.28 6.19
CA VAL A 120 21.87 -18.66 5.32
C VAL A 120 21.73 -20.16 5.32
N GLU A 121 20.53 -20.63 5.63
CA GLU A 121 20.14 -22.02 5.59
C GLU A 121 19.03 -22.15 4.55
N LEU A 122 19.35 -22.76 3.41
CA LEU A 122 18.41 -23.02 2.33
C LEU A 122 18.25 -24.52 2.16
N ALA A 123 17.01 -24.96 1.93
CA ALA A 123 16.74 -26.33 1.51
C ALA A 123 17.32 -26.55 0.09
N GLY A 124 18.57 -27.04 0.01
CA GLY A 124 19.18 -27.54 -1.22
C GLY A 124 20.01 -26.55 -2.08
N GLY A 125 20.61 -25.49 -1.50
CA GLY A 125 21.43 -24.52 -2.25
C GLY A 125 22.85 -24.30 -1.69
N GLU A 126 23.81 -23.89 -2.54
CA GLU A 126 25.18 -23.57 -2.14
C GLU A 126 25.33 -22.12 -1.59
N PRO A 127 26.06 -21.89 -0.47
CA PRO A 127 26.13 -20.57 0.19
C PRO A 127 26.86 -19.45 -0.56
N ARG A 128 27.82 -19.76 -1.45
CA ARG A 128 28.75 -18.75 -2.00
C ARG A 128 28.15 -17.81 -3.05
N ALA A 129 27.00 -18.16 -3.64
CA ALA A 129 26.30 -17.29 -4.60
C ALA A 129 25.51 -16.15 -3.91
N LEU A 130 25.42 -16.13 -2.58
CA LEU A 130 24.47 -15.31 -1.83
C LEU A 130 24.96 -13.88 -1.54
N GLU A 131 26.27 -13.63 -1.42
CA GLU A 131 26.79 -12.28 -1.14
C GLU A 131 26.47 -11.32 -2.30
N VAL A 132 26.72 -11.76 -3.54
CA VAL A 132 26.41 -11.01 -4.77
C VAL A 132 24.93 -10.64 -4.88
N MET A 133 24.04 -11.45 -4.28
CA MET A 133 22.60 -11.21 -4.31
C MET A 133 22.16 -10.00 -3.47
N PHE A 134 23.00 -9.50 -2.57
CA PHE A 134 22.69 -8.36 -1.69
C PHE A 134 23.67 -7.19 -1.82
N GLU A 135 24.61 -7.23 -2.77
CA GLU A 135 25.53 -6.11 -3.06
C GLU A 135 24.80 -4.84 -3.51
N ARG A 136 23.64 -5.01 -4.15
CA ARG A 136 22.83 -3.90 -4.65
C ARG A 136 21.91 -3.36 -3.54
N PRO A 137 21.89 -2.03 -3.32
CA PRO A 137 20.96 -1.44 -2.38
C PRO A 137 19.53 -1.55 -2.88
N PHE A 138 18.59 -1.65 -1.96
CA PHE A 138 17.17 -1.48 -2.22
C PHE A 138 16.69 -0.19 -1.56
N TYR A 139 15.51 0.28 -1.93
CA TYR A 139 14.91 1.46 -1.30
C TYR A 139 13.57 1.09 -0.69
N VAL A 140 13.28 1.61 0.48
CA VAL A 140 12.01 1.36 1.19
C VAL A 140 11.27 2.67 1.30
N ALA A 141 10.01 2.68 0.84
CA ALA A 141 9.09 3.79 1.02
C ALA A 141 8.14 3.48 2.18
N GLN A 142 8.08 4.37 3.16
CA GLN A 142 7.16 4.28 4.30
C GLN A 142 6.23 5.50 4.34
N ASP A 143 5.01 5.34 4.86
CA ASP A 143 4.18 6.50 5.23
C ASP A 143 4.67 7.13 6.55
N ALA A 144 4.06 8.24 6.97
CA ALA A 144 4.43 8.93 8.22
C ALA A 144 4.24 8.08 9.49
N ARG A 145 3.37 7.06 9.44
CA ARG A 145 3.12 6.11 10.53
C ARG A 145 4.15 4.97 10.53
N GLY A 146 4.92 4.83 9.46
CA GLY A 146 5.92 3.79 9.29
C GLY A 146 5.43 2.52 8.62
N GLN A 147 4.24 2.54 8.02
CA GLN A 147 3.76 1.45 7.18
C GLN A 147 4.60 1.38 5.91
N VAL A 148 5.06 0.18 5.53
CA VAL A 148 5.79 -0.01 4.28
C VAL A 148 4.82 0.06 3.11
N VAL A 149 4.98 1.08 2.26
CA VAL A 149 4.11 1.34 1.11
C VAL A 149 4.66 0.67 -0.15
N ALA A 150 5.99 0.71 -0.33
CA ALA A 150 6.69 0.08 -1.45
C ALA A 150 8.13 -0.27 -1.09
N VAL A 151 8.69 -1.20 -1.85
CA VAL A 151 10.12 -1.49 -1.89
C VAL A 151 10.58 -1.39 -3.35
N HIS A 152 11.64 -0.62 -3.59
CA HIS A 152 12.20 -0.43 -4.92
C HIS A 152 13.46 -1.27 -5.07
N PHE A 153 13.45 -2.16 -6.05
CA PHE A 153 14.58 -3.02 -6.39
C PHE A 153 15.12 -2.68 -7.75
N ASP A 154 16.44 -2.82 -7.94
CA ASP A 154 17.02 -2.89 -9.28
C ASP A 154 16.37 -4.05 -10.04
N ALA A 155 15.97 -3.85 -11.29
CA ALA A 155 15.35 -4.89 -12.11
C ALA A 155 16.23 -6.16 -12.24
N ALA A 156 17.55 -6.05 -12.07
CA ALA A 156 18.51 -7.15 -12.05
C ALA A 156 18.70 -7.82 -10.67
N GLN A 157 18.11 -7.28 -9.58
CA GLN A 157 18.20 -7.88 -8.25
C GLN A 157 17.60 -9.28 -8.23
N ASP A 158 18.26 -10.24 -7.59
CA ASP A 158 17.80 -11.62 -7.45
C ASP A 158 16.44 -11.76 -6.75
N MET A 159 15.60 -12.70 -7.21
CA MET A 159 14.24 -12.90 -6.71
C MET A 159 14.19 -13.39 -5.26
N THR A 160 15.15 -14.21 -4.84
CA THR A 160 15.25 -14.70 -3.45
C THR A 160 15.62 -13.55 -2.53
N ALA A 161 16.54 -12.67 -2.94
CA ALA A 161 16.89 -11.46 -2.21
C ALA A 161 15.68 -10.53 -2.04
N ARG A 162 14.92 -10.26 -3.12
CA ARG A 162 13.68 -9.46 -3.03
C ARG A 162 12.66 -10.07 -2.08
N ARG A 163 12.45 -11.38 -2.14
CA ARG A 163 11.53 -12.10 -1.22
C ARG A 163 11.98 -12.01 0.23
N LEU A 164 13.28 -12.16 0.50
CA LEU A 164 13.83 -12.01 1.85
C LEU A 164 13.57 -10.60 2.39
N VAL A 165 13.96 -9.57 1.63
CA VAL A 165 13.79 -8.16 2.03
C VAL A 165 12.32 -7.88 2.34
N ARG A 166 11.40 -8.24 1.44
CA ARG A 166 9.96 -8.01 1.66
C ARG A 166 9.43 -8.76 2.88
N ARG A 167 9.86 -10.01 3.10
CA ARG A 167 9.45 -10.79 4.27
C ARG A 167 9.99 -10.20 5.57
N LEU A 168 11.26 -9.80 5.59
CA LEU A 168 11.88 -9.16 6.75
C LEU A 168 11.14 -7.87 7.11
N LEU A 169 10.94 -6.98 6.13
CA LEU A 169 10.20 -5.73 6.31
C LEU A 169 8.76 -5.96 6.77
N ALA A 170 8.04 -6.91 6.17
CA ALA A 170 6.66 -7.24 6.56
C ALA A 170 6.57 -7.77 7.99
N ALA A 171 7.58 -8.54 8.44
CA ALA A 171 7.64 -9.09 9.77
C ALA A 171 8.04 -8.04 10.82
N THR A 172 8.87 -7.05 10.48
CA THR A 172 9.40 -6.08 11.44
C THR A 172 8.77 -4.69 11.37
N GLN A 173 7.80 -4.45 10.48
CA GLN A 173 7.11 -3.17 10.41
C GLN A 173 6.28 -2.87 11.68
N PHE A 174 6.38 -1.62 12.13
CA PHE A 174 5.60 -1.04 13.20
C PHE A 174 4.79 0.14 12.65
N VAL A 175 3.46 0.11 12.77
CA VAL A 175 2.59 1.21 12.31
C VAL A 175 2.09 1.98 13.53
N ALA A 176 2.60 3.20 13.67
CA ALA A 176 2.32 4.12 14.78
C ALA A 176 0.92 4.75 14.65
N GLU A 177 0.13 4.71 15.72
CA GLU A 177 -1.12 5.48 15.87
C GLU A 177 -1.31 5.92 17.34
N ASP A 178 -2.22 6.86 17.54
CA ASP A 178 -2.54 7.39 18.87
C ASP A 178 -3.29 6.38 19.75
N GLY A 179 -2.95 6.35 21.03
CA GLY A 179 -3.67 5.61 22.06
C GLY A 179 -2.95 4.38 22.59
N ALA A 180 -3.53 3.76 23.62
CA ALA A 180 -2.97 2.56 24.26
C ALA A 180 -3.27 1.27 23.49
N ARG A 181 -4.25 1.30 22.58
CA ARG A 181 -4.69 0.19 21.75
C ARG A 181 -5.28 0.73 20.46
N TRP A 182 -4.84 0.19 19.33
CA TRP A 182 -5.35 0.56 18.01
C TRP A 182 -5.32 -0.64 17.06
N SER A 183 -6.04 -0.54 15.94
CA SER A 183 -6.00 -1.52 14.87
C SER A 183 -5.69 -0.83 13.56
N THR A 184 -4.87 -1.45 12.72
CA THR A 184 -4.51 -0.92 11.41
C THR A 184 -4.49 -2.03 10.37
N GLU A 185 -4.75 -1.65 9.12
CA GLU A 185 -4.51 -2.49 7.96
C GLU A 185 -3.03 -2.45 7.57
N GLU A 186 -2.45 -3.62 7.36
CA GLU A 186 -1.06 -3.83 6.96
C GLU A 186 -0.95 -4.83 5.82
N SER A 187 0.22 -4.93 5.20
CA SER A 187 0.47 -5.81 4.06
C SER A 187 1.67 -6.70 4.32
N ASP A 188 1.60 -7.96 3.89
CA ASP A 188 2.73 -8.90 3.84
C ASP A 188 2.86 -9.53 2.44
N THR A 189 3.66 -10.59 2.31
CA THR A 189 3.87 -11.28 1.02
C THR A 189 2.65 -12.07 0.51
N ARG A 190 1.57 -12.18 1.29
CA ARG A 190 0.36 -12.96 0.96
C ARG A 190 -0.86 -12.08 0.74
N GLY A 191 -0.92 -10.94 1.40
CA GLY A 191 -2.10 -10.09 1.35
C GLY A 191 -2.09 -8.93 2.32
N ASP A 192 -3.21 -8.24 2.35
CA ASP A 192 -3.51 -7.20 3.33
C ASP A 192 -4.22 -7.85 4.51
N PHE A 193 -3.81 -7.51 5.73
CA PHE A 193 -4.30 -8.09 6.97
C PHE A 193 -4.54 -7.01 8.03
N GLU A 194 -5.39 -7.31 9.00
CA GLU A 194 -5.63 -6.49 10.17
C GLU A 194 -4.63 -6.84 11.27
N SER A 195 -3.91 -5.83 11.75
CA SER A 195 -3.10 -5.87 12.96
C SER A 195 -3.78 -5.13 14.08
N GLU A 196 -3.64 -5.64 15.29
CA GLU A 196 -4.00 -4.95 16.51
C GLU A 196 -2.74 -4.70 17.34
N TYR A 197 -2.56 -3.46 17.78
CA TYR A 197 -1.47 -3.05 18.63
C TYR A 197 -1.98 -2.73 20.03
N ARG A 198 -1.19 -3.07 21.05
CA ARG A 198 -1.42 -2.71 22.44
C ARG A 198 -0.13 -2.23 23.06
N ALA A 199 -0.18 -1.09 23.75
CA ALA A 199 0.92 -0.64 24.59
C ALA A 199 1.18 -1.69 25.70
N GLY A 200 2.46 -1.98 25.92
CA GLY A 200 2.93 -2.88 26.96
C GLY A 200 2.99 -2.20 28.33
N GLY A 201 3.44 -2.98 29.33
CA GLY A 201 3.54 -2.50 30.72
C GLY A 201 4.64 -1.48 30.97
N SER A 202 5.61 -1.35 30.06
CA SER A 202 6.69 -0.35 30.13
C SER A 202 6.58 0.67 29.00
N ALA A 203 7.11 1.88 29.25
CA ALA A 203 7.15 2.93 28.24
C ALA A 203 7.84 2.42 26.97
N ASN A 204 7.23 2.72 25.80
CA ASN A 204 7.73 2.36 24.48
C ASN A 204 7.78 0.86 24.16
N THR A 205 7.08 0.02 24.93
CA THR A 205 6.85 -1.37 24.54
C THR A 205 5.47 -1.54 23.96
N TYR A 206 5.35 -2.39 22.95
CA TYR A 206 4.10 -2.67 22.27
C TYR A 206 4.01 -4.14 21.88
N VAL A 207 2.80 -4.68 21.87
CA VAL A 207 2.50 -6.01 21.33
C VAL A 207 1.60 -5.85 20.12
N LYS A 208 2.03 -6.42 19.01
CA LYS A 208 1.28 -6.54 17.77
C LYS A 208 0.71 -7.94 17.65
N THR A 209 -0.59 -8.03 17.43
CA THR A 209 -1.29 -9.27 17.11
C THR A 209 -1.83 -9.19 15.69
N LYS A 210 -1.36 -10.09 14.81
CA LYS A 210 -1.92 -10.24 13.46
C LYS A 210 -3.22 -11.05 13.56
N ARG A 211 -4.35 -10.46 13.15
CA ARG A 211 -5.68 -11.05 13.37
C ARG A 211 -6.18 -11.87 12.18
N ARG A 212 -6.22 -11.27 10.99
CA ARG A 212 -6.81 -11.91 9.78
C ARG A 212 -6.41 -11.20 8.50
N TYR A 213 -6.44 -11.91 7.38
CA TYR A 213 -6.38 -11.29 6.05
C TYR A 213 -7.71 -10.60 5.72
N LEU A 214 -7.62 -9.34 5.31
CA LEU A 214 -8.71 -8.57 4.70
C LEU A 214 -8.79 -8.84 3.21
N ARG A 215 -7.63 -9.01 2.57
CA ARG A 215 -7.48 -9.36 1.14
C ARG A 215 -6.31 -10.30 1.00
N ALA A 216 -6.52 -11.51 0.47
CA ALA A 216 -5.44 -12.47 0.21
C ALA A 216 -5.46 -12.88 -1.28
N ALA A 217 -4.31 -13.28 -1.81
CA ALA A 217 -4.29 -13.87 -3.14
C ALA A 217 -5.15 -15.17 -3.15
N PRO A 218 -6.08 -15.34 -4.12
CA PRO A 218 -6.87 -16.57 -4.27
C PRO A 218 -5.95 -17.81 -4.45
N PRO A 219 -6.40 -19.04 -4.14
CA PRO A 219 -7.81 -19.48 -4.05
C PRO A 219 -8.42 -19.59 -2.64
N VAL A 220 -7.65 -19.53 -1.55
CA VAL A 220 -8.19 -19.73 -0.18
C VAL A 220 -7.67 -18.64 0.76
N THR A 221 -8.58 -17.99 1.49
CA THR A 221 -8.23 -17.02 2.54
C THR A 221 -7.47 -17.72 3.67
N PRO A 222 -6.21 -17.36 3.95
CA PRO A 222 -5.43 -18.03 4.98
C PRO A 222 -5.96 -17.71 6.39
N ARG A 223 -5.80 -18.67 7.31
CA ARG A 223 -5.90 -18.40 8.74
C ARG A 223 -4.56 -17.85 9.22
N LEU A 224 -4.61 -16.75 9.96
CA LEU A 224 -3.44 -16.01 10.41
C LEU A 224 -3.46 -15.91 11.94
N GLN A 225 -2.35 -16.25 12.58
CA GLN A 225 -2.14 -15.99 13.99
C GLN A 225 -0.70 -15.54 14.19
N GLY A 226 -0.48 -14.31 14.64
CA GLY A 226 0.88 -13.78 14.83
C GLY A 226 0.96 -12.87 16.03
N HIS A 227 2.07 -12.94 16.76
CA HIS A 227 2.35 -12.15 17.96
C HIS A 227 3.79 -11.65 17.89
N LEU A 228 3.95 -10.33 17.95
CA LEU A 228 5.25 -9.67 17.90
C LEU A 228 5.34 -8.62 19.01
N ALA A 229 6.43 -8.65 19.77
CA ALA A 229 6.77 -7.63 20.74
C ALA A 229 7.72 -6.62 20.10
N PHE A 230 7.48 -5.34 20.37
CA PHE A 230 8.30 -4.22 19.93
C PHE A 230 8.78 -3.43 21.14
N THR A 231 10.02 -2.98 21.08
CA THR A 231 10.56 -1.91 21.92
C THR A 231 11.00 -0.78 21.01
N LEU A 232 10.58 0.45 21.29
CA LEU A 232 10.97 1.63 20.53
C LEU A 232 11.98 2.48 21.30
N PHE A 233 12.82 3.20 20.57
CA PHE A 233 13.56 4.35 21.08
C PHE A 233 12.60 5.51 21.41
N THR A 234 13.10 6.51 22.14
CA THR A 234 12.33 7.72 22.49
C THR A 234 11.98 8.60 21.29
N ASP A 235 12.64 8.40 20.17
CA ASP A 235 12.41 9.07 18.89
C ASP A 235 11.43 8.30 17.97
N GLY A 236 10.85 7.21 18.47
CA GLY A 236 9.87 6.39 17.76
C GLY A 236 10.45 5.31 16.85
N HIS A 237 11.77 5.21 16.70
CA HIS A 237 12.40 4.14 15.92
C HIS A 237 12.32 2.79 16.60
N VAL A 238 12.22 1.71 15.82
CA VAL A 238 12.28 0.34 16.37
C VAL A 238 13.68 0.11 16.94
N LYS A 239 13.74 -0.18 18.24
CA LYS A 239 14.95 -0.64 18.94
C LYS A 239 15.06 -2.16 18.89
N GLU A 240 13.93 -2.84 19.10
CA GLU A 240 13.86 -4.30 19.10
C GLU A 240 12.50 -4.74 18.57
N ALA A 241 12.47 -5.83 17.80
CA ALA A 241 11.26 -6.54 17.41
C ALA A 241 11.49 -8.04 17.46
N ALA A 242 10.64 -8.79 18.17
CA ALA A 242 10.76 -10.24 18.24
C ALA A 242 9.38 -10.90 18.28
N GLY A 243 9.23 -12.03 17.60
CA GLY A 243 7.97 -12.76 17.62
C GLY A 243 7.86 -13.85 16.59
N SER A 244 6.62 -14.31 16.40
CA SER A 244 6.31 -15.34 15.40
C SER A 244 4.91 -15.18 14.85
N ASP A 245 4.72 -15.64 13.62
CA ASP A 245 3.41 -15.85 13.04
C ASP A 245 3.28 -17.25 12.43
N VAL A 246 2.04 -17.70 12.36
CA VAL A 246 1.62 -18.95 11.74
C VAL A 246 0.53 -18.62 10.74
N VAL A 247 0.73 -19.05 9.51
CA VAL A 247 -0.23 -18.94 8.42
C VAL A 247 -0.62 -20.34 7.97
N GLU A 248 -1.92 -20.64 7.98
CA GLU A 248 -2.45 -21.92 7.51
C GLU A 248 -3.39 -21.70 6.32
N TRP A 249 -3.26 -22.52 5.28
CA TRP A 249 -4.12 -22.48 4.10
C TRP A 249 -4.34 -23.89 3.51
N GLY A 250 -5.38 -24.02 2.70
CA GLY A 250 -5.83 -25.31 2.15
C GLY A 250 -6.59 -26.18 3.15
N GLY A 251 -6.85 -27.44 2.81
CA GLY A 251 -7.61 -28.38 3.64
C GLY A 251 -9.14 -28.16 3.70
N GLY A 252 -9.71 -27.40 2.76
CA GLY A 252 -11.17 -27.25 2.60
C GLY A 252 -11.83 -28.45 1.91
N GLU A 253 -13.15 -28.41 1.73
CA GLU A 253 -13.98 -29.48 1.15
C GLU A 253 -13.50 -30.00 -0.21
N GLU A 254 -12.77 -29.18 -0.97
CA GLU A 254 -12.21 -29.52 -2.29
C GLU A 254 -10.92 -30.38 -2.26
N GLY A 255 -10.46 -30.82 -1.09
CA GLY A 255 -9.26 -31.66 -1.01
C GLY A 255 -7.97 -30.93 -1.39
N ALA A 256 -7.88 -29.61 -1.16
CA ALA A 256 -6.61 -28.90 -1.35
C ALA A 256 -5.58 -29.32 -0.27
N PRO A 257 -4.28 -29.44 -0.59
CA PRO A 257 -3.25 -29.76 0.39
C PRO A 257 -3.24 -28.74 1.52
N ARG A 258 -3.13 -29.21 2.77
CA ARG A 258 -3.04 -28.33 3.94
C ARG A 258 -1.61 -27.88 4.13
N SER A 259 -1.39 -26.58 4.03
CA SER A 259 -0.09 -25.95 4.21
C SER A 259 -0.09 -25.09 5.47
N ARG A 260 1.01 -25.16 6.21
CA ARG A 260 1.28 -24.36 7.40
C ARG A 260 2.66 -23.75 7.29
N GLU A 261 2.75 -22.43 7.32
CA GLU A 261 4.01 -21.70 7.41
C GLU A 261 4.12 -21.05 8.78
N GLU A 262 5.26 -21.23 9.45
CA GLU A 262 5.62 -20.54 10.66
C GLU A 262 6.81 -19.63 10.37
N THR A 263 6.67 -18.33 10.62
CA THR A 263 7.76 -17.35 10.55
C THR A 263 8.15 -16.95 11.95
N ARG A 264 9.44 -16.95 12.28
CA ARG A 264 9.98 -16.36 13.51
C ARG A 264 10.95 -15.28 13.14
N VAL A 265 10.91 -14.17 13.85
CA VAL A 265 11.77 -13.03 13.60
C VAL A 265 12.32 -12.49 14.91
N ALA A 266 13.58 -12.09 14.89
CA ALA A 266 14.21 -11.24 15.88
C ALA A 266 15.00 -10.15 15.15
N LEU A 267 14.85 -8.91 15.59
CA LEU A 267 15.52 -7.73 15.08
C LEU A 267 16.00 -6.90 16.28
N LEU A 268 17.29 -6.60 16.34
CA LEU A 268 17.90 -5.85 17.43
C LEU A 268 18.75 -4.72 16.87
N ASN A 269 18.47 -3.49 17.28
CA ASN A 269 19.32 -2.35 16.92
C ASN A 269 20.69 -2.49 17.59
N VAL A 270 21.75 -2.39 16.79
CA VAL A 270 23.15 -2.45 17.24
C VAL A 270 23.86 -1.10 17.11
N GLY A 271 23.18 -0.09 16.58
CA GLY A 271 23.72 1.26 16.48
C GLY A 271 22.84 2.19 15.67
N VAL A 272 23.03 3.48 15.93
CA VAL A 272 22.56 4.58 15.11
C VAL A 272 23.78 5.45 14.83
N ASP A 273 24.06 5.69 13.56
CA ASP A 273 25.11 6.61 13.14
C ASP A 273 24.60 7.54 12.02
N TYR A 274 25.47 8.42 11.55
CA TYR A 274 25.16 9.40 10.51
C TYR A 274 26.00 9.10 9.27
N GLN A 275 25.34 9.00 8.12
CA GLN A 275 25.96 8.88 6.82
C GLN A 275 25.39 9.97 5.91
N LEU A 276 26.25 10.84 5.37
CA LEU A 276 25.82 11.90 4.46
C LEU A 276 25.05 11.27 3.28
N SER A 277 23.76 11.59 3.19
CA SER A 277 22.85 11.00 2.22
C SER A 277 21.84 12.03 1.73
N SER A 278 21.18 11.71 0.61
CA SER A 278 20.12 12.55 0.02
C SER A 278 19.22 11.70 -0.86
N LEU A 279 18.13 12.29 -1.36
CA LEU A 279 17.28 11.65 -2.37
C LEU A 279 17.94 11.51 -3.76
N ARG A 280 19.07 12.21 -4.01
CA ARG A 280 19.68 12.26 -5.34
C ARG A 280 20.06 10.87 -5.90
N PRO A 281 20.72 9.96 -5.15
CA PRO A 281 21.02 8.62 -5.65
C PRO A 281 19.77 7.83 -6.03
N PHE A 282 18.69 7.96 -5.24
CA PHE A 282 17.42 7.34 -5.55
C PHE A 282 16.81 7.88 -6.85
N HIS A 283 16.79 9.20 -7.05
CA HIS A 283 16.29 9.81 -8.29
C HIS A 283 17.10 9.38 -9.52
N VAL A 284 18.42 9.27 -9.40
CA VAL A 284 19.29 8.79 -10.49
C VAL A 284 19.00 7.32 -10.82
N ALA A 285 18.83 6.47 -9.80
CA ALA A 285 18.57 5.04 -10.00
C ALA A 285 17.13 4.74 -10.44
N ARG A 286 16.16 5.63 -10.18
CA ARG A 286 14.72 5.36 -10.35
C ARG A 286 14.34 4.75 -11.69
N THR A 287 14.98 5.15 -12.78
CA THR A 287 14.66 4.67 -14.13
C THR A 287 14.90 3.17 -14.34
N VAL A 288 15.75 2.55 -13.50
CA VAL A 288 16.03 1.11 -13.52
C VAL A 288 15.42 0.37 -12.33
N LEU A 289 14.76 1.08 -11.41
CA LEU A 289 14.11 0.51 -10.25
C LEU A 289 12.68 0.06 -10.57
N GLN A 290 12.28 -1.07 -10.00
CA GLN A 290 10.90 -1.56 -9.98
C GLN A 290 10.34 -1.34 -8.59
N ALA A 291 9.25 -0.58 -8.49
CA ALA A 291 8.49 -0.42 -7.25
C ALA A 291 7.58 -1.64 -7.05
N GLU A 292 7.77 -2.36 -5.95
CA GLU A 292 6.96 -3.52 -5.57
C GLU A 292 6.26 -3.24 -4.23
N ARG A 293 4.98 -3.61 -4.12
CA ARG A 293 4.32 -3.74 -2.82
C ARG A 293 4.84 -4.98 -2.11
N LEU A 294 4.65 -5.03 -0.79
CA LEU A 294 4.91 -6.26 -0.03
C LEU A 294 4.11 -7.45 -0.58
N THR A 295 2.87 -7.21 -1.02
CA THR A 295 1.93 -8.20 -1.57
C THR A 295 2.17 -8.62 -3.02
N ASP A 296 3.05 -7.95 -3.76
CA ASP A 296 3.23 -8.26 -5.18
C ASP A 296 3.84 -9.64 -5.40
N SER A 297 3.14 -10.50 -6.15
CA SER A 297 3.68 -11.81 -6.52
C SER A 297 4.82 -11.65 -7.51
N VAL A 298 5.94 -12.32 -7.21
CA VAL A 298 7.13 -12.40 -8.06
C VAL A 298 6.83 -13.02 -9.44
N ALA A 299 5.73 -13.77 -9.58
CA ALA A 299 5.38 -14.48 -10.81
C ALA A 299 4.88 -13.59 -11.97
N LYS A 300 4.74 -12.26 -11.79
CA LYS A 300 4.20 -11.35 -12.81
C LYS A 300 5.20 -10.86 -13.88
N LEU A 301 6.40 -11.45 -13.98
CA LEU A 301 7.30 -11.17 -15.10
C LEU A 301 6.74 -11.81 -16.38
N LYS A 302 5.91 -11.05 -17.11
CA LYS A 302 5.40 -11.48 -18.42
C LYS A 302 6.58 -11.67 -19.37
N PRO A 303 6.64 -12.78 -20.12
CA PRO A 303 7.60 -12.92 -21.20
C PRO A 303 7.44 -11.76 -22.18
N GLY A 304 8.56 -11.18 -22.62
CA GLY A 304 8.58 -10.13 -23.61
C GLY A 304 7.88 -10.59 -24.91
N PRO A 305 7.16 -9.70 -25.60
CA PRO A 305 6.46 -10.06 -26.83
C PRO A 305 7.44 -10.51 -27.92
N VAL A 306 7.03 -11.52 -28.70
CA VAL A 306 7.74 -11.95 -29.91
C VAL A 306 7.55 -10.88 -31.00
N PRO A 307 8.61 -10.38 -31.65
CA PRO A 307 8.50 -9.33 -32.65
C PRO A 307 7.72 -9.80 -33.88
N LEU A 308 6.77 -8.99 -34.33
CA LEU A 308 6.06 -9.17 -35.61
C LEU A 308 6.94 -8.67 -36.76
N ARG A 309 7.47 -9.57 -37.59
CA ARG A 309 8.24 -9.18 -38.79
C ARG A 309 7.32 -8.97 -39.99
N GLY A 310 7.27 -7.76 -40.54
CA GLY A 310 6.67 -7.45 -41.85
C GLY A 310 5.18 -7.06 -41.89
N GLU A 311 4.57 -6.81 -40.73
CA GLU A 311 3.22 -6.23 -40.64
C GLU A 311 3.27 -4.69 -40.74
N THR A 312 2.31 -4.09 -41.44
CA THR A 312 2.11 -2.63 -41.52
C THR A 312 0.69 -2.29 -41.07
N LEU A 313 0.45 -1.05 -40.64
CA LEU A 313 -0.88 -0.63 -40.18
C LEU A 313 -1.93 -0.80 -41.28
N ILE A 314 -1.58 -0.47 -42.54
CA ILE A 314 -2.48 -0.70 -43.69
C ILE A 314 -2.83 -2.18 -43.81
N ARG A 315 -1.86 -3.09 -43.73
CA ARG A 315 -2.11 -4.54 -43.90
C ARG A 315 -3.03 -5.05 -42.79
N LEU A 316 -2.81 -4.62 -41.55
CA LEU A 316 -3.68 -4.96 -40.43
C LEU A 316 -5.10 -4.38 -40.60
N MET A 317 -5.24 -3.21 -41.22
CA MET A 317 -6.53 -2.57 -41.49
C MET A 317 -7.23 -3.06 -42.78
N ALA A 318 -6.50 -3.60 -43.76
CA ALA A 318 -7.04 -3.97 -45.08
C ALA A 318 -7.56 -5.42 -45.13
N THR A 319 -7.16 -6.27 -44.20
CA THR A 319 -7.72 -7.62 -44.10
C THR A 319 -9.18 -7.56 -43.64
N ARG A 320 -10.03 -8.53 -44.04
CA ARG A 320 -11.37 -8.74 -43.41
C ARG A 320 -11.28 -8.86 -41.88
N ASN A 321 -10.06 -9.10 -41.36
CA ASN A 321 -9.66 -9.19 -39.96
C ASN A 321 -9.35 -7.82 -39.33
N ALA A 322 -9.66 -6.69 -39.98
CA ALA A 322 -9.60 -5.37 -39.33
C ALA A 322 -10.52 -5.27 -38.11
N ARG A 323 -11.53 -6.14 -37.98
CA ARG A 323 -12.34 -6.36 -36.76
C ARG A 323 -11.64 -7.21 -35.70
N GLU A 324 -10.72 -8.08 -36.10
CA GLU A 324 -9.98 -9.01 -35.24
C GLU A 324 -8.59 -8.50 -34.83
N ALA A 325 -8.11 -7.40 -35.42
CA ALA A 325 -6.88 -6.74 -34.98
C ALA A 325 -7.05 -6.29 -33.53
N THR A 326 -6.49 -7.07 -32.60
CA THR A 326 -6.56 -6.78 -31.18
C THR A 326 -5.66 -5.59 -30.87
N PRO A 327 -6.00 -4.73 -29.89
CA PRO A 327 -5.14 -3.61 -29.54
C PRO A 327 -3.76 -4.08 -29.03
N GLU A 328 -3.61 -5.33 -28.59
CA GLU A 328 -2.32 -5.96 -28.28
C GLU A 328 -1.41 -6.08 -29.51
N ARG A 329 -1.94 -6.53 -30.66
CA ARG A 329 -1.17 -6.64 -31.92
C ARG A 329 -0.72 -5.28 -32.42
N LEU A 330 -1.64 -4.32 -32.45
CA LEU A 330 -1.31 -2.93 -32.81
C LEU A 330 -0.29 -2.32 -31.83
N ALA A 331 -0.42 -2.58 -30.53
CA ALA A 331 0.56 -2.11 -29.55
C ALA A 331 1.96 -2.72 -29.78
N MET A 332 2.07 -3.98 -30.21
CA MET A 332 3.35 -4.58 -30.59
C MET A 332 3.95 -3.89 -31.82
N LEU A 333 3.15 -3.62 -32.85
CA LEU A 333 3.61 -2.85 -34.02
C LEU A 333 4.13 -1.47 -33.60
N PHE A 334 3.37 -0.74 -32.78
CA PHE A 334 3.73 0.60 -32.31
C PHE A 334 4.95 0.64 -31.37
N ARG A 335 5.31 -0.48 -30.72
CA ARG A 335 6.56 -0.58 -29.96
C ARG A 335 7.80 -0.72 -30.86
N HIS A 336 7.62 -1.22 -32.08
CA HIS A 336 8.72 -1.50 -33.01
C HIS A 336 8.87 -0.46 -34.12
N ASP A 337 7.79 0.21 -34.52
CA ASP A 337 7.78 1.12 -35.66
C ASP A 337 7.12 2.46 -35.32
N SER A 338 7.95 3.51 -35.17
CA SER A 338 7.50 4.87 -34.90
C SER A 338 6.81 5.53 -36.10
N THR A 339 7.05 5.04 -37.34
CA THR A 339 6.36 5.55 -38.52
C THR A 339 4.88 5.16 -38.52
N GLU A 340 4.56 3.96 -38.04
CA GLU A 340 3.18 3.49 -37.90
C GLU A 340 2.44 4.19 -36.76
N VAL A 341 3.16 4.59 -35.71
CA VAL A 341 2.62 5.47 -34.65
C VAL A 341 2.21 6.83 -35.22
N ASN A 342 3.07 7.46 -36.01
CA ASN A 342 2.77 8.76 -36.64
C ASN A 342 1.58 8.66 -37.60
N ARG A 343 1.51 7.56 -38.36
CA ARG A 343 0.40 7.28 -39.27
C ARG A 343 -0.92 7.11 -38.52
N ALA A 344 -0.91 6.37 -37.41
CA ALA A 344 -2.07 6.21 -36.55
C ALA A 344 -2.57 7.56 -36.02
N ALA A 345 -1.65 8.41 -35.52
CA ALA A 345 -2.00 9.75 -35.04
C ALA A 345 -2.65 10.62 -36.12
N GLU A 346 -2.11 10.61 -37.33
CA GLU A 346 -2.67 11.35 -38.48
C GLU A 346 -4.08 10.86 -38.83
N LEU A 347 -4.29 9.54 -38.91
CA LEU A 347 -5.60 8.97 -39.22
C LEU A 347 -6.66 9.32 -38.14
N LEU A 348 -6.27 9.36 -36.86
CA LEU A 348 -7.16 9.82 -35.78
C LEU A 348 -7.51 11.31 -35.92
N ARG A 349 -6.52 12.16 -36.23
CA ARG A 349 -6.72 13.61 -36.39
C ARG A 349 -7.58 13.98 -37.58
N GLN A 350 -7.55 13.18 -38.65
CA GLN A 350 -8.41 13.36 -39.81
C GLN A 350 -9.89 13.10 -39.51
N GLY A 351 -10.22 12.35 -38.44
CA GLY A 351 -11.60 12.12 -38.00
C GLY A 351 -12.48 11.30 -38.95
N LYS A 352 -11.94 10.79 -40.06
CA LYS A 352 -12.67 10.02 -41.09
C LYS A 352 -12.84 8.54 -40.77
N MET A 353 -12.27 8.07 -39.66
CA MET A 353 -12.31 6.68 -39.23
C MET A 353 -13.59 6.33 -38.48
N GLU A 354 -14.02 5.07 -38.63
CA GLU A 354 -15.04 4.46 -37.77
C GLU A 354 -14.62 4.55 -36.30
N GLU A 355 -15.58 4.87 -35.44
CA GLU A 355 -15.37 5.07 -34.00
C GLU A 355 -14.73 3.85 -33.31
N ALA A 356 -15.26 2.66 -33.54
CA ALA A 356 -14.73 1.43 -32.95
C ALA A 356 -13.27 1.15 -33.36
N LEU A 357 -12.85 1.60 -34.54
CA LEU A 357 -11.45 1.48 -34.97
C LEU A 357 -10.57 2.56 -34.34
N SER A 358 -11.06 3.80 -34.26
CA SER A 358 -10.38 4.87 -33.54
C SER A 358 -10.13 4.53 -32.07
N GLU A 359 -11.12 3.97 -31.37
CA GLU A 359 -10.98 3.53 -29.99
C GLU A 359 -9.91 2.45 -29.80
N ARG A 360 -9.88 1.45 -30.69
CA ARG A 360 -8.86 0.39 -30.66
C ARG A 360 -7.46 0.95 -30.92
N MET A 361 -7.34 1.92 -31.82
CA MET A 361 -6.05 2.54 -32.11
C MET A 361 -5.53 3.38 -30.95
N VAL A 362 -6.41 4.13 -30.29
CA VAL A 362 -6.10 4.85 -29.04
C VAL A 362 -5.66 3.87 -27.94
N ALA A 363 -6.38 2.78 -27.75
CA ALA A 363 -6.02 1.75 -26.76
C ALA A 363 -4.66 1.10 -27.07
N ALA A 364 -4.37 0.85 -28.35
CA ALA A 364 -3.10 0.31 -28.79
C ALA A 364 -1.92 1.28 -28.56
N LEU A 365 -2.09 2.57 -28.84
CA LEU A 365 -1.08 3.60 -28.55
C LEU A 365 -0.77 3.66 -27.05
N ALA A 366 -1.81 3.65 -26.20
CA ALA A 366 -1.63 3.68 -24.75
C ALA A 366 -0.91 2.43 -24.22
N ARG A 367 -1.27 1.25 -24.74
CA ARG A 367 -0.61 -0.03 -24.41
C ARG A 367 0.82 -0.12 -24.92
N ALA A 368 1.12 0.51 -26.06
CA ALA A 368 2.48 0.57 -26.59
C ALA A 368 3.39 1.32 -25.61
N GLY A 369 2.90 2.44 -25.08
CA GLY A 369 3.54 3.18 -23.99
C GLY A 369 4.88 3.83 -24.33
N THR A 370 5.36 3.69 -25.58
CA THR A 370 6.63 4.27 -26.03
C THR A 370 6.57 5.80 -26.06
N PRO A 371 7.72 6.49 -26.00
CA PRO A 371 7.76 7.95 -26.13
C PRO A 371 7.05 8.47 -27.39
N ASP A 372 7.18 7.77 -28.53
CA ASP A 372 6.46 8.10 -29.76
C ASP A 372 4.94 7.92 -29.61
N ALA A 373 4.48 6.80 -29.05
CA ALA A 373 3.05 6.54 -28.87
C ALA A 373 2.39 7.52 -27.90
N GLN A 374 3.12 7.95 -26.87
CA GLN A 374 2.66 8.99 -25.95
C GLN A 374 2.55 10.36 -26.61
N ARG A 375 3.53 10.74 -27.45
CA ARG A 375 3.46 11.96 -28.28
C ARG A 375 2.29 11.91 -29.27
N ALA A 376 2.03 10.75 -29.87
CA ALA A 376 0.85 10.54 -30.71
C ALA A 376 -0.46 10.74 -29.93
N LEU A 377 -0.60 10.14 -28.74
CA LEU A 377 -1.78 10.37 -27.88
C LEU A 377 -1.95 11.85 -27.51
N MET A 378 -0.87 12.54 -27.15
CA MET A 378 -0.89 13.98 -26.88
C MET A 378 -1.46 14.76 -28.08
N SER A 379 -0.99 14.46 -29.31
CA SER A 379 -1.50 15.13 -30.52
C SER A 379 -3.00 14.86 -30.77
N VAL A 380 -3.52 13.70 -30.36
CA VAL A 380 -4.94 13.36 -30.47
C VAL A 380 -5.77 14.10 -29.42
N LEU A 381 -5.22 14.28 -28.21
CA LEU A 381 -5.86 15.01 -27.12
C LEU A 381 -6.01 16.51 -27.44
N GLU A 382 -4.99 17.10 -28.04
CA GLU A 382 -4.91 18.54 -28.30
C GLU A 382 -5.60 18.95 -29.61
N ALA A 383 -5.78 18.03 -30.56
CA ALA A 383 -6.37 18.34 -31.86
C ALA A 383 -7.89 18.62 -31.78
N PRO A 384 -8.36 19.85 -32.06
CA PRO A 384 -9.79 20.18 -32.01
C PRO A 384 -10.62 19.46 -33.08
N SER A 385 -9.98 18.99 -34.15
CA SER A 385 -10.62 18.21 -35.23
C SER A 385 -11.00 16.79 -34.79
N VAL A 386 -10.44 16.28 -33.68
CA VAL A 386 -10.76 14.95 -33.16
C VAL A 386 -12.09 15.02 -32.42
N ARG A 387 -12.99 14.09 -32.75
CA ARG A 387 -14.32 13.97 -32.10
C ARG A 387 -14.18 13.91 -30.57
N PRO A 388 -15.02 14.64 -29.78
CA PRO A 388 -14.92 14.66 -28.32
C PRO A 388 -14.93 13.27 -27.67
N GLY A 389 -15.73 12.33 -28.19
CA GLY A 389 -15.75 10.93 -27.71
C GLY A 389 -14.39 10.23 -27.81
N ILE A 390 -13.67 10.42 -28.92
CA ILE A 390 -12.32 9.87 -29.12
C ILE A 390 -11.29 10.57 -28.23
N ARG A 391 -11.40 11.90 -28.05
CA ARG A 391 -10.55 12.64 -27.11
C ARG A 391 -10.74 12.14 -25.68
N ALA A 392 -11.98 11.99 -25.23
CA ALA A 392 -12.30 11.43 -23.92
C ALA A 392 -11.80 9.99 -23.77
N GLN A 393 -11.82 9.18 -24.84
CA GLN A 393 -11.24 7.84 -24.83
C GLN A 393 -9.70 7.86 -24.72
N ALA A 394 -9.03 8.78 -25.42
CA ALA A 394 -7.59 8.98 -25.29
C ALA A 394 -7.22 9.37 -23.88
N VAL A 395 -7.96 10.30 -23.27
CA VAL A 395 -7.81 10.69 -21.87
C VAL A 395 -7.94 9.48 -20.94
N ARG A 396 -8.98 8.66 -21.11
CA ARG A 396 -9.18 7.43 -20.31
C ARG A 396 -8.02 6.45 -20.46
N ALA A 397 -7.53 6.27 -21.68
CA ALA A 397 -6.40 5.40 -21.96
C ALA A 397 -5.12 5.87 -21.25
N VAL A 398 -4.84 7.18 -21.28
CA VAL A 398 -3.71 7.79 -20.54
C VAL A 398 -3.83 7.56 -19.03
N GLY A 399 -5.03 7.69 -18.47
CA GLY A 399 -5.29 7.47 -17.03
C GLY A 399 -4.98 6.05 -16.54
N THR A 400 -4.75 5.09 -17.44
CA THR A 400 -4.40 3.70 -17.12
C THR A 400 -2.94 3.33 -17.44
N MET A 401 -2.14 4.30 -17.90
CA MET A 401 -0.73 4.07 -18.22
C MET A 401 0.12 3.94 -16.97
N GLU A 402 1.07 3.00 -16.99
CA GLU A 402 2.02 2.79 -15.88
C GLU A 402 3.06 3.92 -15.79
N HIS A 403 3.56 4.39 -16.95
CA HIS A 403 4.65 5.36 -17.03
C HIS A 403 4.39 6.46 -18.07
N PRO A 404 3.38 7.33 -17.89
CA PRO A 404 3.23 8.48 -18.76
C PRO A 404 4.36 9.50 -18.53
N SER A 405 4.79 10.10 -19.62
CA SER A 405 5.75 11.19 -19.69
C SER A 405 5.17 12.46 -19.08
N LEU A 406 6.06 13.38 -18.68
CA LEU A 406 5.68 14.70 -18.16
C LEU A 406 4.85 15.48 -19.18
N LEU A 407 5.27 15.48 -20.45
CA LEU A 407 4.56 16.16 -21.53
C LEU A 407 3.11 15.68 -21.69
N LEU A 408 2.88 14.36 -21.56
CA LEU A 408 1.54 13.79 -21.66
C LEU A 408 0.68 14.13 -20.42
N ALA A 409 1.30 14.24 -19.24
CA ALA A 409 0.62 14.72 -18.05
C ALA A 409 0.23 16.21 -18.19
N ASP A 410 1.13 17.05 -18.69
CA ASP A 410 0.83 18.47 -18.94
C ASP A 410 -0.30 18.65 -19.96
N ALA A 411 -0.37 17.78 -20.97
CA ALA A 411 -1.45 17.77 -21.94
C ALA A 411 -2.81 17.38 -21.34
N LEU A 412 -2.82 16.47 -20.35
CA LEU A 412 -4.04 16.21 -19.57
C LEU A 412 -4.46 17.46 -18.78
N SER A 413 -3.51 18.14 -18.13
CA SER A 413 -3.79 19.36 -17.38
C SER A 413 -4.41 20.45 -18.25
N ARG A 414 -3.85 20.69 -19.44
CA ARG A 414 -4.46 21.58 -20.45
C ARG A 414 -5.85 21.12 -20.89
N ALA A 415 -6.04 19.81 -21.11
CA ALA A 415 -7.34 19.28 -21.49
C ALA A 415 -8.41 19.45 -20.39
N LEU A 416 -8.03 19.55 -19.12
CA LEU A 416 -8.96 19.85 -18.04
C LEU A 416 -9.37 21.32 -18.04
N GLU A 417 -8.43 22.21 -18.32
CA GLU A 417 -8.62 23.66 -18.34
C GLU A 417 -9.35 24.16 -19.59
N GLU A 418 -8.92 23.72 -20.77
CA GLU A 418 -9.27 24.36 -22.04
C GLU A 418 -10.35 23.61 -22.83
N ALA A 419 -10.63 22.34 -22.50
CA ALA A 419 -11.55 21.56 -23.33
C ALA A 419 -12.98 22.13 -23.23
N PRO A 420 -13.63 22.47 -24.36
CA PRO A 420 -14.99 23.02 -24.35
C PRO A 420 -16.05 21.97 -23.99
N ASP A 421 -15.79 20.71 -24.35
CA ASP A 421 -16.69 19.58 -24.10
C ASP A 421 -16.58 19.07 -22.65
N ALA A 422 -17.72 18.99 -21.97
CA ALA A 422 -17.78 18.56 -20.56
C ALA A 422 -17.37 17.10 -20.37
N ASN A 423 -17.68 16.22 -21.31
CA ASN A 423 -17.31 14.80 -21.22
C ASN A 423 -15.79 14.62 -21.33
N VAL A 424 -15.10 15.42 -22.15
CA VAL A 424 -13.63 15.47 -22.16
C VAL A 424 -13.09 15.95 -20.80
N ARG A 425 -13.59 17.07 -20.26
CA ARG A 425 -13.13 17.56 -18.94
C ARG A 425 -13.35 16.57 -17.81
N ASP A 426 -14.54 15.95 -17.75
CA ASP A 426 -14.89 14.99 -16.72
C ASP A 426 -14.03 13.72 -16.83
N ALA A 427 -13.83 13.22 -18.05
CA ALA A 427 -12.90 12.12 -18.30
C ALA A 427 -11.47 12.49 -17.85
N THR A 428 -11.05 13.73 -18.07
CA THR A 428 -9.70 14.21 -17.70
C THR A 428 -9.51 14.22 -16.20
N ALA A 429 -10.44 14.79 -15.43
CA ALA A 429 -10.36 14.79 -13.98
C ALA A 429 -10.30 13.36 -13.42
N LEU A 430 -11.17 12.48 -13.92
CA LEU A 430 -11.20 11.07 -13.55
C LEU A 430 -9.91 10.31 -13.90
N SER A 431 -9.29 10.62 -15.04
CA SER A 431 -8.01 10.06 -15.47
C SER A 431 -6.83 10.60 -14.68
N MET A 432 -6.83 11.89 -14.31
CA MET A 432 -5.80 12.45 -13.43
C MET A 432 -5.81 11.75 -12.07
N GLY A 433 -7.01 11.46 -11.52
CA GLY A 433 -7.15 10.68 -10.30
C GLY A 433 -6.60 9.25 -10.46
N ALA A 434 -6.97 8.54 -11.53
CA ALA A 434 -6.47 7.19 -11.79
C ALA A 434 -4.95 7.16 -12.02
N LEU A 435 -4.42 8.15 -12.76
CA LEU A 435 -3.00 8.27 -13.03
C LEU A 435 -2.21 8.58 -11.76
N SER A 436 -2.70 9.52 -10.94
CA SER A 436 -2.11 9.79 -9.63
C SER A 436 -2.00 8.51 -8.80
N LYS A 437 -3.03 7.67 -8.80
CA LYS A 437 -3.01 6.37 -8.10
C LYS A 437 -1.95 5.42 -8.66
N GLY A 438 -1.82 5.33 -9.99
CA GLY A 438 -0.80 4.50 -10.64
C GLY A 438 0.62 4.94 -10.31
N LEU A 439 0.86 6.25 -10.26
CA LEU A 439 2.17 6.83 -9.95
C LEU A 439 2.50 6.84 -8.45
N ALA A 440 1.51 6.63 -7.57
CA ALA A 440 1.69 6.79 -6.12
C ALA A 440 2.84 5.95 -5.54
N LEU A 441 3.15 4.79 -6.12
CA LEU A 441 4.25 3.94 -5.65
C LEU A 441 5.60 4.29 -6.28
N ALA A 442 5.64 4.53 -7.59
CA ALA A 442 6.90 4.73 -8.31
C ALA A 442 7.39 6.18 -8.26
N GLU A 443 6.47 7.14 -8.25
CA GLU A 443 6.73 8.57 -8.38
C GLU A 443 5.78 9.38 -7.47
N PRO A 444 5.86 9.23 -6.14
CA PRO A 444 4.93 9.83 -5.19
C PRO A 444 4.86 11.36 -5.28
N GLY A 445 5.97 12.03 -5.62
CA GLY A 445 6.00 13.48 -5.83
C GLY A 445 5.13 13.92 -7.02
N ARG A 446 5.21 13.21 -8.15
CA ARG A 446 4.36 13.47 -9.32
C ARG A 446 2.90 13.10 -9.06
N SER A 447 2.68 12.00 -8.35
CA SER A 447 1.34 11.58 -7.90
C SER A 447 0.66 12.68 -7.08
N LYS A 448 1.37 13.27 -6.11
CA LYS A 448 0.90 14.40 -5.31
C LYS A 448 0.61 15.64 -6.16
N ALA A 449 1.54 16.04 -7.03
CA ALA A 449 1.37 17.20 -7.90
C ALA A 449 0.10 17.11 -8.76
N LEU A 450 -0.21 15.93 -9.32
CA LEU A 450 -1.45 15.70 -10.06
C LEU A 450 -2.71 15.87 -9.21
N VAL A 451 -2.67 15.47 -7.93
CA VAL A 451 -3.81 15.64 -7.00
C VAL A 451 -3.98 17.10 -6.61
N ASP A 452 -2.88 17.81 -6.33
CA ASP A 452 -2.90 19.24 -6.01
C ASP A 452 -3.47 20.05 -7.18
N GLU A 453 -3.08 19.70 -8.40
CA GLU A 453 -3.64 20.27 -9.61
C GLU A 453 -5.14 19.95 -9.76
N LEU A 454 -5.54 18.69 -9.65
CA LEU A 454 -6.96 18.30 -9.69
C LEU A 454 -7.78 19.07 -8.65
N LEU A 455 -7.27 19.23 -7.43
CA LEU A 455 -7.93 19.98 -6.35
C LEU A 455 -8.10 21.46 -6.67
N ARG A 456 -7.14 22.07 -7.36
CA ARG A 456 -7.26 23.46 -7.82
C ARG A 456 -8.46 23.63 -8.75
N TYR A 457 -8.64 22.74 -9.73
CA TYR A 457 -9.81 22.76 -10.61
C TYR A 457 -11.12 22.42 -9.87
N CYS A 458 -11.08 21.46 -8.96
CA CYS A 458 -12.26 21.12 -8.16
C CYS A 458 -12.77 22.27 -7.30
N ARG A 459 -11.88 23.17 -6.85
CA ARG A 459 -12.24 24.39 -6.11
C ARG A 459 -12.78 25.50 -7.01
N SER A 460 -12.45 25.52 -8.30
CA SER A 460 -13.03 26.48 -9.25
C SER A 460 -14.45 26.12 -9.68
N GLY A 461 -14.92 24.90 -9.36
CA GLY A 461 -16.26 24.41 -9.65
C GLY A 461 -16.40 23.72 -11.01
N THR A 462 -15.31 23.61 -11.78
CA THR A 462 -15.26 22.84 -13.03
C THR A 462 -14.09 21.87 -12.97
N PRO A 463 -14.32 20.54 -12.89
CA PRO A 463 -15.60 19.86 -13.08
C PRO A 463 -16.49 19.93 -11.83
N GLY A 464 -17.75 19.52 -11.97
CA GLY A 464 -18.72 19.55 -10.87
C GLY A 464 -18.30 18.68 -9.67
N PRO A 465 -18.86 18.95 -8.46
CA PRO A 465 -18.39 18.35 -7.22
C PRO A 465 -18.44 16.82 -7.21
N ARG A 466 -19.44 16.20 -7.84
CA ARG A 466 -19.55 14.73 -7.94
C ARG A 466 -18.41 14.11 -8.74
N VAL A 467 -18.01 14.74 -9.85
CA VAL A 467 -16.89 14.27 -10.68
C VAL A 467 -15.58 14.43 -9.93
N CYS A 468 -15.41 15.56 -9.23
CA CYS A 468 -14.27 15.80 -8.35
C CYS A 468 -14.12 14.76 -7.25
N LEU A 469 -15.20 14.43 -6.54
CA LEU A 469 -15.19 13.40 -5.51
C LEU A 469 -14.85 12.03 -6.09
N ALA A 470 -15.39 11.69 -7.26
CA ALA A 470 -15.05 10.43 -7.95
C ALA A 470 -13.57 10.40 -8.39
N ALA A 471 -13.02 11.52 -8.86
CA ALA A 471 -11.62 11.63 -9.25
C ALA A 471 -10.69 11.50 -8.02
N LEU A 472 -11.02 12.16 -6.91
CA LEU A 472 -10.29 12.04 -5.64
C LEU A 472 -10.39 10.63 -5.05
N ALA A 473 -11.55 9.97 -5.17
CA ALA A 473 -11.71 8.58 -4.79
C ALA A 473 -10.77 7.66 -5.59
N ARG A 474 -10.62 7.90 -6.90
CA ARG A 474 -9.67 7.14 -7.73
C ARG A 474 -8.23 7.40 -7.34
N ALA A 475 -7.86 8.64 -7.02
CA ALA A 475 -6.54 8.98 -6.52
C ALA A 475 -6.24 8.29 -5.19
N GLY A 476 -7.23 8.23 -4.28
CA GLY A 476 -7.07 7.65 -2.95
C GLY A 476 -6.00 8.36 -2.12
N SER A 477 -5.74 9.65 -2.39
CA SER A 477 -4.70 10.45 -1.76
C SER A 477 -5.25 11.21 -0.55
N PRO A 478 -4.60 11.14 0.63
CA PRO A 478 -5.00 11.90 1.82
C PRO A 478 -5.13 13.41 1.59
N THR A 479 -4.39 13.95 0.61
CA THR A 479 -4.45 15.36 0.20
C THR A 479 -5.88 15.82 -0.16
N GLY A 480 -6.72 14.90 -0.65
CA GLY A 480 -8.13 15.19 -0.98
C GLY A 480 -9.06 15.37 0.23
N MET A 481 -8.60 15.05 1.44
CA MET A 481 -9.45 14.97 2.65
C MET A 481 -10.18 16.28 2.95
N THR A 482 -9.50 17.41 2.83
CA THR A 482 -10.10 18.74 3.09
C THR A 482 -11.26 19.04 2.14
N TYR A 483 -11.15 18.67 0.86
CA TYR A 483 -12.24 18.86 -0.11
C TYR A 483 -13.42 17.93 0.18
N VAL A 484 -13.14 16.65 0.48
CA VAL A 484 -14.18 15.68 0.85
C VAL A 484 -14.94 16.15 2.08
N ARG A 485 -14.26 16.62 3.13
CA ARG A 485 -14.89 17.16 4.35
C ARG A 485 -15.82 18.33 4.05
N SER A 486 -15.41 19.25 3.17
CA SER A 486 -16.26 20.38 2.76
C SER A 486 -17.52 19.90 2.02
N ALA A 487 -17.37 18.94 1.10
CA ALA A 487 -18.48 18.40 0.33
C ALA A 487 -19.49 17.59 1.17
N MET A 488 -19.09 17.08 2.34
CA MET A 488 -20.01 16.46 3.30
C MET A 488 -20.99 17.47 3.95
N LEU A 489 -20.72 18.77 3.86
CA LEU A 489 -21.63 19.82 4.33
C LEU A 489 -22.55 20.34 3.20
N HIS A 490 -22.46 19.78 2.00
CA HIS A 490 -23.21 20.25 0.85
C HIS A 490 -24.72 20.01 1.02
N PRO A 491 -25.60 20.95 0.62
CA PRO A 491 -27.05 20.81 0.78
C PRO A 491 -27.63 19.62 0.00
N ASP A 492 -27.09 19.34 -1.19
CA ASP A 492 -27.47 18.17 -1.99
C ASP A 492 -26.95 16.85 -1.39
N ALA A 493 -27.88 15.96 -1.05
CA ALA A 493 -27.59 14.63 -0.54
C ALA A 493 -26.81 13.75 -1.53
N THR A 494 -26.91 13.99 -2.85
CA THR A 494 -26.13 13.24 -3.84
C THR A 494 -24.64 13.57 -3.78
N VAL A 495 -24.29 14.83 -3.48
CA VAL A 495 -22.89 15.27 -3.28
C VAL A 495 -22.34 14.70 -1.97
N ARG A 496 -23.13 14.75 -0.89
CA ARG A 496 -22.74 14.13 0.39
C ARG A 496 -22.55 12.62 0.25
N GLY A 497 -23.44 11.94 -0.47
CA GLY A 497 -23.30 10.52 -0.81
C GLY A 497 -22.02 10.21 -1.59
N ALA A 498 -21.68 11.02 -2.60
CA ALA A 498 -20.43 10.89 -3.34
C ALA A 498 -19.19 11.16 -2.46
N SER A 499 -19.32 12.00 -1.42
CA SER A 499 -18.24 12.25 -0.46
C SER A 499 -17.99 11.03 0.41
N THR A 500 -19.06 10.38 0.86
CA THR A 500 -18.99 9.09 1.56
C THR A 500 -18.33 8.00 0.70
N ASP A 501 -18.66 7.92 -0.59
CA ASP A 501 -18.03 6.99 -1.53
C ASP A 501 -16.54 7.29 -1.73
N ALA A 502 -16.13 8.56 -1.66
CA ALA A 502 -14.73 8.96 -1.74
C ALA A 502 -13.95 8.58 -0.47
N LEU A 503 -14.55 8.75 0.72
CA LEU A 503 -13.94 8.34 2.00
C LEU A 503 -13.55 6.86 2.01
N ARG A 504 -14.36 6.00 1.37
CA ARG A 504 -14.06 4.56 1.17
C ARG A 504 -12.69 4.30 0.52
N ALA A 505 -12.16 5.23 -0.27
CA ALA A 505 -10.88 5.09 -0.94
C ALA A 505 -9.73 5.84 -0.25
N LEU A 506 -10.04 6.78 0.64
CA LEU A 506 -9.04 7.51 1.42
C LEU A 506 -8.59 6.68 2.61
N PRO A 507 -7.28 6.59 2.91
CA PRO A 507 -6.79 5.80 4.04
C PRO A 507 -6.84 6.58 5.37
N GLY A 508 -6.80 5.83 6.47
CA GLY A 508 -6.51 6.33 7.81
C GLY A 508 -7.72 6.70 8.67
N ALA A 509 -7.48 6.75 9.99
CA ALA A 509 -8.48 7.06 11.02
C ALA A 509 -9.32 8.33 10.78
N PRO A 510 -8.80 9.44 10.18
CA PRO A 510 -9.62 10.59 9.86
C PRO A 510 -10.76 10.30 8.87
N ALA A 511 -10.55 9.37 7.92
CA ALA A 511 -11.60 8.95 7.00
C ALA A 511 -12.67 8.12 7.72
N ASP A 512 -12.22 7.24 8.62
CA ASP A 512 -13.06 6.34 9.40
C ASP A 512 -13.98 7.12 10.36
N ALA A 513 -13.44 8.12 11.07
CA ALA A 513 -14.23 9.00 11.94
C ALA A 513 -15.30 9.79 11.16
N LEU A 514 -14.98 10.21 9.93
CA LEU A 514 -15.93 10.89 9.04
C LEU A 514 -17.04 9.94 8.54
N LEU A 515 -16.71 8.68 8.26
CA LEU A 515 -17.70 7.66 7.91
C LEU A 515 -18.67 7.40 9.08
N ASP A 516 -18.15 7.29 10.30
CA ASP A 516 -18.99 7.14 11.51
C ASP A 516 -19.90 8.36 11.72
N GLN A 517 -19.37 9.56 11.53
CA GLN A 517 -20.16 10.79 11.61
C GLN A 517 -21.33 10.77 10.61
N MET A 518 -21.08 10.42 9.35
CA MET A 518 -22.12 10.40 8.32
C MET A 518 -23.15 9.31 8.61
N MET A 519 -22.69 8.13 9.00
CA MET A 519 -23.53 7.00 9.36
C MET A 519 -24.49 7.34 10.51
N LEU A 520 -24.04 8.09 11.51
CA LEU A 520 -24.82 8.40 12.71
C LEU A 520 -25.68 9.67 12.58
N LYS A 521 -25.23 10.67 11.81
CA LYS A 521 -25.78 12.04 11.90
C LYS A 521 -26.34 12.62 10.60
N ASP A 522 -26.10 12.05 9.41
CA ASP A 522 -26.65 12.62 8.18
C ASP A 522 -28.18 12.56 8.17
N SER A 523 -28.84 13.62 7.69
CA SER A 523 -30.31 13.67 7.61
C SER A 523 -30.89 12.68 6.60
N SER A 524 -30.15 12.34 5.54
CA SER A 524 -30.59 11.44 4.48
C SER A 524 -30.25 9.99 4.81
N ALA A 525 -31.29 9.14 4.85
CA ALA A 525 -31.10 7.70 5.01
C ALA A 525 -30.24 7.08 3.89
N HIS A 526 -30.27 7.64 2.68
CA HIS A 526 -29.42 7.19 1.57
C HIS A 526 -27.93 7.41 1.87
N VAL A 527 -27.57 8.58 2.43
CA VAL A 527 -26.19 8.90 2.76
C VAL A 527 -25.70 8.04 3.93
N ARG A 528 -26.54 7.83 4.95
CA ARG A 528 -26.23 6.90 6.06
C ARG A 528 -26.01 5.47 5.57
N ALA A 529 -26.85 4.97 4.67
CA ALA A 529 -26.67 3.64 4.06
C ALA A 529 -25.36 3.55 3.24
N ASN A 530 -25.00 4.58 2.48
CA ASN A 530 -23.72 4.60 1.75
C ASN A 530 -22.53 4.59 2.71
N ALA A 531 -22.64 5.25 3.88
CA ALA A 531 -21.58 5.23 4.89
C ALA A 531 -21.37 3.82 5.42
N VAL A 532 -22.44 3.11 5.76
CA VAL A 532 -22.38 1.69 6.15
C VAL A 532 -21.74 0.84 5.05
N LYS A 533 -22.14 1.00 3.79
CA LYS A 533 -21.55 0.25 2.66
C LYS A 533 -20.06 0.51 2.50
N ALA A 534 -19.61 1.75 2.71
CA ALA A 534 -18.20 2.09 2.65
C ALA A 534 -17.38 1.31 3.70
N LEU A 535 -17.95 1.01 4.88
CA LEU A 535 -17.28 0.25 5.94
C LEU A 535 -16.93 -1.18 5.54
N ALA A 536 -17.60 -1.77 4.54
CA ALA A 536 -17.25 -3.10 4.01
C ALA A 536 -15.84 -3.13 3.37
N HIS A 537 -15.26 -1.97 3.08
CA HIS A 537 -13.90 -1.82 2.54
C HIS A 537 -12.91 -1.27 3.58
N ARG A 538 -13.29 -1.31 4.86
CA ARG A 538 -12.54 -0.78 6.01
C ARG A 538 -12.28 -1.89 7.02
N VAL A 539 -11.49 -1.57 8.05
CA VAL A 539 -11.35 -2.40 9.25
C VAL A 539 -12.62 -2.25 10.10
N VAL A 540 -13.61 -3.11 9.87
CA VAL A 540 -14.94 -3.05 10.52
C VAL A 540 -14.87 -2.98 12.06
N GLY A 541 -13.84 -3.58 12.66
CA GLY A 541 -13.63 -3.60 14.11
C GLY A 541 -13.60 -2.20 14.74
N ALA A 542 -13.06 -1.20 14.04
CA ALA A 542 -13.01 0.19 14.50
C ALA A 542 -14.39 0.86 14.57
N HIS A 543 -15.38 0.31 13.87
CA HIS A 543 -16.72 0.90 13.69
C HIS A 543 -17.83 0.19 14.46
N LEU A 544 -17.51 -0.87 15.22
CA LEU A 544 -18.53 -1.73 15.84
C LEU A 544 -19.42 -1.00 16.84
N GLU A 545 -18.87 -0.05 17.60
CA GLU A 545 -19.66 0.76 18.53
C GLU A 545 -20.68 1.65 17.79
N ALA A 546 -20.24 2.27 16.69
CA ALA A 546 -21.10 3.08 15.85
C ALA A 546 -22.18 2.22 15.16
N LEU A 547 -21.82 1.05 14.64
CA LEU A 547 -22.76 0.09 14.04
C LEU A 547 -23.81 -0.41 15.05
N ALA A 548 -23.40 -0.72 16.28
CA ALA A 548 -24.33 -1.10 17.36
C ALA A 548 -25.32 0.04 17.68
N THR A 549 -24.83 1.29 17.65
CA THR A 549 -25.69 2.47 17.84
C THR A 549 -26.70 2.63 16.71
N VAL A 550 -26.29 2.40 15.45
CA VAL A 550 -27.21 2.41 14.30
C VAL A 550 -28.30 1.36 14.46
N LEU A 551 -27.97 0.10 14.77
CA LEU A 551 -28.97 -0.97 14.96
C LEU A 551 -30.04 -0.60 15.99
N ARG A 552 -29.65 0.06 17.09
CA ARG A 552 -30.57 0.44 18.17
C ARG A 552 -31.44 1.66 17.85
N THR A 553 -30.91 2.64 17.12
CA THR A 553 -31.51 3.98 17.04
C THR A 553 -32.05 4.34 15.65
N GLU A 554 -31.57 3.68 14.60
CA GLU A 554 -31.96 3.98 13.22
C GLU A 554 -33.41 3.56 12.95
N ARG A 555 -34.19 4.48 12.38
CA ARG A 555 -35.59 4.23 12.03
C ARG A 555 -35.73 3.57 10.67
N ASN A 556 -34.85 3.89 9.73
CA ASN A 556 -34.89 3.38 8.37
C ASN A 556 -34.42 1.92 8.31
N VAL A 557 -35.34 1.02 7.95
CA VAL A 557 -35.10 -0.42 7.83
C VAL A 557 -33.95 -0.73 6.86
N SER A 558 -33.86 -0.03 5.73
CA SER A 558 -32.82 -0.29 4.73
C SER A 558 -31.41 -0.01 5.26
N VAL A 559 -31.23 1.04 6.09
CA VAL A 559 -29.93 1.33 6.73
C VAL A 559 -29.56 0.22 7.71
N ARG A 560 -30.48 -0.24 8.55
CA ARG A 560 -30.22 -1.36 9.48
C ARG A 560 -29.91 -2.66 8.74
N MET A 561 -30.58 -2.93 7.63
CA MET A 561 -30.24 -4.07 6.77
C MET A 561 -28.81 -3.99 6.21
N GLU A 562 -28.33 -2.80 5.81
CA GLU A 562 -26.92 -2.66 5.39
C GLU A 562 -25.95 -2.97 6.55
N VAL A 563 -26.27 -2.56 7.78
CA VAL A 563 -25.43 -2.87 8.95
C VAL A 563 -25.36 -4.39 9.15
N VAL A 564 -26.50 -5.07 9.09
CA VAL A 564 -26.58 -6.53 9.18
C VAL A 564 -25.73 -7.22 8.10
N ARG A 565 -25.70 -6.72 6.86
CA ARG A 565 -24.83 -7.27 5.80
C ARG A 565 -23.35 -7.11 6.11
N VAL A 566 -22.94 -5.93 6.59
CA VAL A 566 -21.54 -5.68 6.97
C VAL A 566 -21.13 -6.60 8.12
N LEU A 567 -21.95 -6.73 9.16
CA LEU A 567 -21.69 -7.64 10.28
C LEU A 567 -21.64 -9.10 9.82
N GLY A 568 -22.57 -9.53 8.96
CA GLY A 568 -22.59 -10.87 8.40
C GLY A 568 -21.35 -11.24 7.60
N ALA A 569 -20.72 -10.27 6.92
CA ALA A 569 -19.47 -10.46 6.18
C ALA A 569 -18.26 -10.70 7.10
N VAL A 570 -18.29 -10.20 8.35
CA VAL A 570 -17.17 -10.32 9.31
C VAL A 570 -17.47 -11.22 10.52
N LYS A 571 -18.68 -11.79 10.63
CA LYS A 571 -19.13 -12.55 11.83
C LYS A 571 -18.22 -13.71 12.23
N HIS A 572 -17.58 -14.39 11.28
CA HIS A 572 -16.73 -15.56 11.56
C HIS A 572 -15.37 -15.19 12.16
N VAL A 573 -15.00 -13.92 12.07
CA VAL A 573 -13.67 -13.42 12.39
C VAL A 573 -13.70 -12.27 13.40
N ASP A 574 -14.88 -11.88 13.86
CA ASP A 574 -15.09 -10.83 14.85
C ASP A 574 -16.25 -11.21 15.79
N ALA A 575 -15.91 -11.69 17.00
CA ALA A 575 -16.90 -12.17 17.96
C ALA A 575 -17.91 -11.08 18.38
N PRO A 576 -17.48 -9.84 18.68
CA PRO A 576 -18.40 -8.71 18.82
C PRO A 576 -19.37 -8.51 17.64
N ALA A 577 -18.90 -8.62 16.39
CA ALA A 577 -19.79 -8.50 15.23
C ALA A 577 -20.83 -9.64 15.17
N GLN A 578 -20.43 -10.86 15.50
CA GLN A 578 -21.36 -12.00 15.60
C GLN A 578 -22.40 -11.79 16.70
N ALA A 579 -22.00 -11.24 17.85
CA ALA A 579 -22.93 -10.92 18.94
C ALA A 579 -23.96 -9.88 18.53
N LEU A 580 -23.54 -8.80 17.86
CA LEU A 580 -24.46 -7.79 17.31
C LEU A 580 -25.42 -8.39 16.27
N LEU A 581 -24.94 -9.33 15.44
CA LEU A 581 -25.77 -10.00 14.45
C LEU A 581 -26.85 -10.88 15.08
N ARG A 582 -26.51 -11.62 16.15
CA ARG A 582 -27.50 -12.41 16.93
C ARG A 582 -28.54 -11.51 17.60
N ASP A 583 -28.11 -10.43 18.23
CA ASP A 583 -29.02 -9.47 18.85
C ASP A 583 -30.00 -8.88 17.81
N ALA A 584 -29.52 -8.55 16.60
CA ALA A 584 -30.38 -8.09 15.52
C ALA A 584 -31.37 -9.17 15.04
N ALA A 585 -30.97 -10.46 15.04
CA ALA A 585 -31.84 -11.58 14.67
C ALA A 585 -32.99 -11.78 15.68
N GLU A 586 -32.71 -11.61 16.96
CA GLU A 586 -33.66 -11.84 18.05
C GLU A 586 -34.56 -10.62 18.30
N HIS A 587 -34.00 -9.41 18.27
CA HIS A 587 -34.62 -8.23 18.89
C HIS A 587 -34.90 -7.05 17.94
N ASP A 588 -34.47 -7.07 16.66
CA ASP A 588 -34.76 -5.93 15.77
C ASP A 588 -36.28 -5.76 15.57
N ALA A 589 -36.77 -4.53 15.58
CA ALA A 589 -38.19 -4.23 15.43
C ALA A 589 -38.78 -4.70 14.07
N SER A 590 -37.96 -4.76 13.02
CA SER A 590 -38.38 -5.16 11.67
C SER A 590 -38.13 -6.64 11.41
N SER A 591 -39.17 -7.38 11.02
CA SER A 591 -39.03 -8.80 10.65
C SER A 591 -38.00 -9.02 9.53
N LYS A 592 -37.94 -8.12 8.54
CA LYS A 592 -36.94 -8.18 7.45
C LYS A 592 -35.48 -8.12 7.91
N VAL A 593 -35.23 -7.40 9.01
CA VAL A 593 -33.87 -7.29 9.56
C VAL A 593 -33.55 -8.56 10.34
N ARG A 594 -34.51 -9.04 11.15
CA ARG A 594 -34.39 -10.32 11.88
C ARG A 594 -34.14 -11.50 10.93
N GLU A 595 -34.96 -11.63 9.89
CA GLU A 595 -34.85 -12.67 8.86
C GLU A 595 -33.49 -12.62 8.15
N LEU A 596 -33.01 -11.44 7.77
CA LEU A 596 -31.69 -11.30 7.13
C LEU A 596 -30.56 -11.70 8.10
N ALA A 597 -30.65 -11.30 9.36
CA ALA A 597 -29.64 -11.60 10.37
C ALA A 597 -29.59 -13.11 10.68
N ALA A 598 -30.74 -13.76 10.86
CA ALA A 598 -30.86 -15.21 11.05
C ALA A 598 -30.31 -15.98 9.84
N ALA A 599 -30.69 -15.58 8.62
CA ALA A 599 -30.18 -16.19 7.39
C ALA A 599 -28.65 -16.07 7.27
N LEU A 600 -28.08 -14.93 7.69
CA LEU A 600 -26.63 -14.75 7.71
C LEU A 600 -25.96 -15.56 8.82
N LEU A 601 -26.63 -15.86 9.94
CA LEU A 601 -26.12 -16.77 10.98
C LEU A 601 -26.19 -18.24 10.56
N GLY A 602 -27.06 -18.58 9.60
CA GLY A 602 -27.35 -19.95 9.17
C GLY A 602 -28.45 -20.61 10.00
N GLU A 603 -29.37 -19.81 10.53
CA GLU A 603 -30.51 -20.21 11.38
C GLU A 603 -31.84 -20.21 10.63
#